data_AF-A0A935Y1H3-F1
#
_entry.id   AF-A0A935Y1H3-F1
#
_cell.length_a   1.000
_cell.length_b   1.000
_cell.length_c   1.000
_cell.angle_alpha   90.00
_cell.angle_beta   90.00
_cell.angle_gamma   90.00
#
_symmetry.space_group_name_H-M   'P 1'
#
loop_
_entity.id
_entity.type
_entity.pdbx_description
1 polymer ?
#
loop_
_entity_poly.entity_id
_entity_poly.type
_entity_poly.pdbx_seq_one_letter_code
_entity_poly.pdbx_strand_id
1 'polypeptide(L)'
;MKNIVLQPDNSFQVDLSYFGITKSNEIVHRLSISLLAKETKNNFVFYCPFEQNTKQWKTTKLDNITFHYQGSLNEAVAKDFEKYNITIANKLKLQPIQFDFYNCKDIQEVYKVLGVDYDISRNGEVRSGSFDITNRLFIAGTNTDQYKHDLTHGYFSLKFADSLRNWTAEEGYNIYTTDYWGESTETIFKYLNEYIIKNPTASLYDAFQKNIILKYPIPIKYPLSALLIRRVEKEFGFEKVLELISSGESDDNYFAILHKLIGLTKDNFDKIIKEEIKK
;
A
#
# COMPACT_ATOMS: atom_id res chain seq x y z
N MET A 1 -14.17 -35.61 8.38
CA MET A 1 -13.29 -34.45 8.62
C MET A 1 -13.63 -33.88 9.98
N LYS A 2 -12.64 -33.65 10.85
CA LYS A 2 -12.85 -32.87 12.07
C LYS A 2 -12.43 -31.44 11.74
N ASN A 3 -13.34 -30.49 11.91
CA ASN A 3 -13.11 -29.04 11.77
C ASN A 3 -12.47 -28.42 13.02
N ILE A 4 -12.15 -29.25 14.02
CA ILE A 4 -11.46 -28.87 15.25
C ILE A 4 -10.37 -29.91 15.51
N VAL A 5 -9.12 -29.45 15.61
CA VAL A 5 -7.94 -30.30 15.80
C VAL A 5 -7.14 -29.80 17.00
N LEU A 6 -6.91 -30.66 18.00
CA LEU A 6 -6.05 -30.35 19.14
C LEU A 6 -4.59 -30.23 18.68
N GLN A 7 -3.93 -29.15 19.08
CA GLN A 7 -2.55 -28.82 18.77
C GLN A 7 -1.61 -29.23 19.92
N PRO A 8 -0.29 -29.38 19.67
CA PRO A 8 0.68 -29.78 20.70
C PRO A 8 0.80 -28.82 21.90
N ASP A 9 0.41 -27.55 21.73
CA ASP A 9 0.42 -26.53 22.79
C ASP A 9 -0.90 -26.48 23.58
N ASN A 10 -1.74 -27.51 23.45
CA ASN A 10 -3.10 -27.63 23.99
C ASN A 10 -4.08 -26.55 23.49
N SER A 11 -3.75 -25.87 22.40
CA SER A 11 -4.75 -25.10 21.65
C SER A 11 -5.53 -25.98 20.67
N PHE A 12 -6.56 -25.42 20.06
CA PHE A 12 -7.34 -26.06 19.02
C PHE A 12 -7.21 -25.24 17.74
N GLN A 13 -6.88 -25.87 16.62
CA GLN A 13 -7.13 -25.29 15.31
C GLN A 13 -8.59 -25.51 14.96
N VAL A 14 -9.27 -24.46 14.53
CA VAL A 14 -10.67 -24.43 14.17
C VAL A 14 -10.79 -23.93 12.73
N ASP A 15 -11.26 -24.81 11.85
CA ASP A 15 -11.45 -24.51 10.43
C ASP A 15 -12.92 -24.17 10.18
N LEU A 16 -13.17 -23.00 9.59
CA LEU A 16 -14.50 -22.49 9.31
C LEU A 16 -14.64 -22.23 7.81
N SER A 17 -15.75 -22.70 7.24
CA SER A 17 -16.13 -22.40 5.86
C SER A 17 -17.49 -21.73 5.83
N TYR A 18 -17.56 -20.58 5.18
CA TYR A 18 -18.77 -19.80 5.00
C TYR A 18 -19.27 -19.94 3.56
N PHE A 19 -20.53 -20.37 3.42
CA PHE A 19 -21.22 -20.51 2.15
C PHE A 19 -22.39 -19.53 2.11
N GLY A 20 -22.50 -18.77 1.03
CA GLY A 20 -23.64 -17.91 0.75
C GLY A 20 -24.55 -18.52 -0.31
N ILE A 21 -25.77 -17.98 -0.43
CA ILE A 21 -26.73 -18.36 -1.46
C ILE A 21 -26.98 -17.14 -2.35
N THR A 22 -26.88 -17.30 -3.67
CA THR A 22 -27.18 -16.22 -4.64
C THR A 22 -28.68 -16.01 -4.79
N LYS A 23 -29.08 -14.94 -5.51
CA LYS A 23 -30.49 -14.74 -5.89
C LYS A 23 -31.03 -15.85 -6.80
N SER A 24 -30.17 -16.57 -7.51
CA SER A 24 -30.51 -17.72 -8.35
C SER A 24 -30.51 -19.06 -7.58
N ASN A 25 -30.43 -19.04 -6.24
CA ASN A 25 -30.33 -20.20 -5.36
C ASN A 25 -29.07 -21.06 -5.58
N GLU A 26 -27.98 -20.48 -6.08
CA GLU A 26 -26.69 -21.17 -6.16
C GLU A 26 -25.94 -21.05 -4.82
N ILE A 27 -25.37 -22.16 -4.37
CA ILE A 27 -24.46 -22.17 -3.21
C ILE A 27 -23.08 -21.70 -3.68
N VAL A 28 -22.57 -20.66 -3.04
CA VAL A 28 -21.26 -20.08 -3.33
C VAL A 28 -20.40 -20.17 -2.09
N HIS A 29 -19.24 -20.82 -2.20
CA HIS A 29 -18.20 -20.76 -1.18
C HIS A 29 -17.66 -19.33 -1.13
N ARG A 30 -17.74 -18.68 0.04
CA ARG A 30 -17.38 -17.28 0.21
C ARG A 30 -16.04 -17.12 0.90
N LEU A 31 -15.80 -17.91 1.95
CA LEU A 31 -14.65 -17.75 2.82
C LEU A 31 -14.28 -19.11 3.43
N SER A 32 -13.00 -19.42 3.51
CA SER A 32 -12.44 -20.43 4.41
C SER A 32 -11.35 -19.80 5.25
N ILE A 33 -11.46 -19.95 6.56
CA ILE A 33 -10.45 -19.49 7.51
C ILE A 33 -10.11 -20.59 8.50
N SER A 34 -8.88 -20.53 8.97
CA SER A 34 -8.30 -21.32 10.03
C SER A 34 -7.97 -20.37 11.19
N LEU A 35 -8.56 -20.63 12.35
CA LEU A 35 -8.29 -19.89 13.59
C LEU A 35 -7.69 -20.82 14.62
N LEU A 36 -7.01 -20.25 15.61
CA LEU A 36 -6.62 -20.98 16.80
C LEU A 36 -7.52 -20.58 17.96
N ALA A 37 -7.87 -21.54 18.81
CA ALA A 37 -8.69 -21.35 19.99
C ALA A 37 -7.98 -21.92 21.21
N LYS A 38 -7.89 -21.14 22.28
CA LYS A 38 -7.27 -21.56 23.54
C LYS A 38 -8.27 -21.44 24.67
N GLU A 39 -8.41 -22.52 25.43
CA GLU A 39 -9.24 -22.52 26.62
C GLU A 39 -8.61 -21.64 27.71
N THR A 40 -9.45 -20.80 28.30
CA THR A 40 -9.18 -20.03 29.51
C THR A 40 -10.16 -20.49 30.59
N LYS A 41 -10.00 -20.04 31.83
CA LYS A 41 -10.77 -20.54 32.99
C LYS A 41 -12.29 -20.71 32.73
N ASN A 42 -12.92 -19.81 31.96
CA ASN A 42 -14.36 -19.85 31.69
C ASN A 42 -14.74 -19.72 30.20
N ASN A 43 -13.78 -19.52 29.28
CA ASN A 43 -14.07 -19.15 27.88
C ASN A 43 -12.99 -19.66 26.92
N PHE A 44 -13.28 -19.65 25.63
CA PHE A 44 -12.25 -19.75 24.58
C PHE A 44 -11.85 -18.37 24.07
N VAL A 45 -10.55 -18.18 23.84
CA VAL A 45 -10.02 -17.00 23.14
C VAL A 45 -9.54 -17.45 21.76
N PHE A 46 -9.95 -16.72 20.74
CA PHE A 46 -9.59 -16.99 19.35
C PHE A 46 -8.48 -16.05 18.89
N TYR A 47 -7.54 -16.58 18.12
CA TYR A 47 -6.38 -15.84 17.63
C TYR A 47 -6.03 -16.27 16.21
N CYS A 48 -5.40 -15.32 15.50
CA CYS A 48 -4.83 -15.55 14.19
C CYS A 48 -3.67 -16.56 14.30
N PRO A 49 -3.54 -17.54 13.38
CA PRO A 49 -2.45 -18.52 13.39
C PRO A 49 -1.09 -17.97 12.97
N PHE A 50 -0.97 -16.64 12.80
CA PHE A 50 0.22 -15.92 12.34
C PHE A 50 1.53 -16.44 12.93
N GLU A 51 1.67 -16.42 14.26
CA GLU A 51 2.90 -16.83 14.94
C GLU A 51 3.27 -18.29 14.66
N GLN A 52 2.28 -19.19 14.62
CA GLN A 52 2.51 -20.61 14.31
C GLN A 52 2.94 -20.77 12.85
N ASN A 53 2.27 -20.06 11.93
CA ASN A 53 2.52 -20.12 10.50
C ASN A 53 3.87 -19.51 10.09
N THR A 54 4.41 -18.58 10.90
CA THR A 54 5.70 -17.93 10.64
C THR A 54 6.85 -18.47 11.50
N LYS A 55 6.60 -19.41 12.42
CA LYS A 55 7.59 -19.89 13.39
C LYS A 55 8.90 -20.42 12.78
N GLN A 56 8.82 -21.03 11.60
CA GLN A 56 9.97 -21.63 10.90
C GLN A 56 10.61 -20.71 9.86
N TRP A 57 10.16 -19.45 9.80
CA TRP A 57 10.72 -18.49 8.85
C TRP A 57 12.14 -18.11 9.26
N LYS A 58 12.98 -17.81 8.26
CA LYS A 58 14.32 -17.29 8.49
C LYS A 58 14.20 -15.83 8.88
N THR A 59 15.15 -15.37 9.68
CA THR A 59 15.20 -13.99 10.14
C THR A 59 16.56 -13.37 9.83
N THR A 60 16.55 -12.17 9.25
CA THR A 60 17.75 -11.34 9.06
C THR A 60 17.46 -9.93 9.54
N LYS A 61 18.30 -9.38 10.42
CA LYS A 61 18.18 -8.01 10.90
C LYS A 61 19.14 -7.08 10.14
N LEU A 62 18.60 -6.00 9.59
CA LEU A 62 19.35 -4.90 8.98
C LEU A 62 18.96 -3.61 9.71
N ASP A 63 19.80 -3.19 10.65
CA ASP A 63 19.60 -1.99 11.47
C ASP A 63 18.19 -1.90 12.06
N ASN A 64 17.30 -1.07 11.48
CA ASN A 64 15.95 -0.85 11.97
C ASN A 64 14.92 -1.90 11.52
N ILE A 65 15.20 -2.69 10.48
CA ILE A 65 14.24 -3.64 9.92
C ILE A 65 14.67 -5.08 10.23
N THR A 66 13.76 -5.86 10.81
CA THR A 66 13.93 -7.31 11.00
C THR A 66 13.11 -8.04 9.93
N PHE A 67 13.77 -8.64 8.96
CA PHE A 67 13.14 -9.36 7.85
C PHE A 67 12.84 -10.80 8.24
N HIS A 68 11.60 -11.25 8.02
CA HIS A 68 11.16 -12.63 8.16
C HIS A 68 10.74 -13.17 6.79
N TYR A 69 11.26 -14.33 6.39
CA TYR A 69 11.01 -14.91 5.06
C TYR A 69 11.23 -16.43 5.01
N GLN A 70 10.53 -17.15 4.13
CA GLN A 70 10.72 -18.59 3.94
C GLN A 70 11.92 -18.92 3.02
N GLY A 71 12.03 -18.20 1.91
CA GLY A 71 12.96 -18.49 0.82
C GLY A 71 14.34 -17.86 1.01
N SER A 72 14.73 -17.07 0.02
CA SER A 72 15.93 -16.22 0.03
C SER A 72 15.53 -14.76 0.21
N LEU A 73 16.42 -13.98 0.82
CA LEU A 73 16.31 -12.53 0.87
C LEU A 73 17.34 -11.93 -0.09
N ASN A 74 16.90 -11.11 -1.03
CA ASN A 74 17.78 -10.26 -1.84
C ASN A 74 18.30 -9.12 -0.96
N GLU A 75 19.51 -9.31 -0.44
CA GLU A 75 20.14 -8.34 0.45
C GLU A 75 20.27 -6.94 -0.14
N ALA A 76 20.46 -6.80 -1.45
CA ALA A 76 20.59 -5.49 -2.08
C ALA A 76 19.27 -4.71 -2.01
N VAL A 77 18.14 -5.39 -2.25
CA VAL A 77 16.79 -4.82 -2.13
C VAL A 77 16.46 -4.51 -0.67
N ALA A 78 16.77 -5.42 0.24
CA ALA A 78 16.54 -5.22 1.67
C ALA A 78 17.33 -4.03 2.24
N LYS A 79 18.61 -3.89 1.83
CA LYS A 79 19.46 -2.74 2.20
C LYS A 79 18.92 -1.43 1.62
N ASP A 80 18.40 -1.45 0.39
CA ASP A 80 17.78 -0.29 -0.22
C ASP A 80 16.46 0.10 0.47
N PHE A 81 15.71 -0.88 0.98
CA PHE A 81 14.51 -0.62 1.79
C PHE A 81 14.84 0.06 3.12
N GLU A 82 15.87 -0.41 3.83
CA GLU A 82 16.35 0.24 5.06
C GLU A 82 16.92 1.65 4.77
N LYS A 83 17.65 1.82 3.67
CA LYS A 83 18.11 3.15 3.26
C LYS A 83 16.92 4.09 3.01
N TYR A 84 15.86 3.59 2.39
CA TYR A 84 14.64 4.38 2.19
C TYR A 84 13.97 4.74 3.51
N ASN A 85 13.83 3.78 4.43
CA ASN A 85 13.32 3.99 5.80
C ASN A 85 14.05 5.17 6.49
N ILE A 86 15.38 5.20 6.43
CA ILE A 86 16.20 6.29 6.96
C ILE A 86 15.96 7.61 6.18
N THR A 87 15.90 7.53 4.85
CA THR A 87 15.77 8.71 3.98
C THR A 87 14.45 9.45 4.22
N ILE A 88 13.33 8.73 4.26
CA ILE A 88 12.00 9.33 4.45
C ILE A 88 11.84 9.86 5.89
N ALA A 89 12.38 9.15 6.90
CA ALA A 89 12.42 9.64 8.27
C ALA A 89 13.16 10.98 8.37
N ASN A 90 14.34 11.09 7.77
CA ASN A 90 15.12 12.32 7.74
C ASN A 90 14.39 13.45 7.02
N LYS A 91 13.77 13.18 5.87
CA LYS A 91 12.93 14.15 5.15
C LYS A 91 11.79 14.70 6.02
N LEU A 92 11.20 13.85 6.86
CA LEU A 92 10.10 14.21 7.76
C LEU A 92 10.54 14.75 9.12
N LYS A 93 11.86 14.77 9.39
CA LYS A 93 12.45 15.08 10.69
C LYS A 93 11.93 14.17 11.80
N LEU A 94 11.79 12.89 11.48
CA LEU A 94 11.39 11.81 12.37
C LEU A 94 12.57 10.85 12.58
N GLN A 95 12.44 9.94 13.55
CA GLN A 95 13.38 8.82 13.70
C GLN A 95 12.99 7.69 12.74
N PRO A 96 13.96 6.94 12.19
CA PRO A 96 13.68 5.73 11.43
C PRO A 96 12.84 4.75 12.26
N ILE A 97 11.76 4.23 11.68
CA ILE A 97 10.89 3.27 12.34
C ILE A 97 11.63 1.94 12.43
N GLN A 98 11.59 1.33 13.61
CA GLN A 98 12.00 -0.05 13.81
C GLN A 98 10.79 -0.97 13.68
N PHE A 99 10.87 -2.00 12.84
CA PHE A 99 9.74 -2.90 12.60
C PHE A 99 10.16 -4.29 12.11
N ASP A 100 9.25 -5.24 12.27
CA ASP A 100 9.34 -6.59 11.71
C ASP A 100 8.65 -6.62 10.34
N PHE A 101 9.40 -7.01 9.30
CA PHE A 101 8.90 -7.12 7.93
C PHE A 101 8.73 -8.59 7.54
N TYR A 102 7.50 -9.05 7.44
CA TYR A 102 7.11 -10.36 6.96
C TYR A 102 6.96 -10.32 5.46
N ASN A 103 7.98 -10.84 4.79
CA ASN A 103 8.13 -10.81 3.35
C ASN A 103 7.53 -12.07 2.73
N CYS A 104 6.26 -11.98 2.37
CA CYS A 104 5.53 -12.99 1.63
C CYS A 104 5.84 -12.86 0.14
N LYS A 105 5.86 -13.99 -0.56
CA LYS A 105 6.02 -14.07 -2.02
C LYS A 105 4.91 -13.33 -2.75
N ASP A 106 3.67 -13.51 -2.31
CA ASP A 106 2.47 -12.94 -2.91
C ASP A 106 1.39 -12.74 -1.85
N ILE A 107 0.30 -12.08 -2.23
CA ILE A 107 -0.80 -11.78 -1.30
C ILE A 107 -1.50 -13.05 -0.78
N GLN A 108 -1.42 -14.16 -1.51
CA GLN A 108 -2.03 -15.42 -1.07
C GLN A 108 -1.24 -16.05 0.08
N GLU A 109 0.08 -15.90 0.08
CA GLU A 109 0.90 -16.29 1.24
C GLU A 109 0.62 -15.41 2.47
N VAL A 110 0.36 -14.10 2.29
CA VAL A 110 -0.09 -13.22 3.39
C VAL A 110 -1.38 -13.76 4.01
N TYR A 111 -2.38 -14.03 3.17
CA TYR A 111 -3.66 -14.59 3.60
C TYR A 111 -3.48 -15.92 4.33
N LYS A 112 -2.69 -16.84 3.76
CA LYS A 112 -2.40 -18.12 4.40
C LYS A 112 -1.73 -17.97 5.76
N VAL A 113 -0.76 -17.07 5.89
CA VAL A 113 -0.10 -16.75 7.17
C VAL A 113 -1.11 -16.24 8.18
N LEU A 114 -2.07 -15.42 7.76
CA LEU A 114 -3.15 -14.90 8.61
C LEU A 114 -4.28 -15.91 8.88
N GLY A 115 -4.22 -17.12 8.30
CA GLY A 115 -5.24 -18.14 8.45
C GLY A 115 -6.43 -17.98 7.51
N VAL A 116 -6.27 -17.30 6.37
CA VAL A 116 -7.28 -17.20 5.32
C VAL A 116 -6.88 -18.12 4.18
N ASP A 117 -7.61 -19.22 4.03
CA ASP A 117 -7.35 -20.23 2.98
C ASP A 117 -8.05 -19.88 1.67
N TYR A 118 -9.20 -19.19 1.76
CA TYR A 118 -9.96 -18.74 0.60
C TYR A 118 -10.83 -17.54 0.97
N ASP A 119 -10.84 -16.48 0.16
CA ASP A 119 -11.81 -15.39 0.25
C ASP A 119 -12.21 -14.95 -1.17
N ILE A 120 -13.47 -15.14 -1.53
CA ILE A 120 -13.97 -14.78 -2.87
C ILE A 120 -13.86 -13.29 -3.16
N SER A 121 -13.91 -12.43 -2.13
CA SER A 121 -13.83 -10.97 -2.28
C SER A 121 -12.43 -10.51 -2.68
N ARG A 122 -11.43 -11.36 -2.46
CA ARG A 122 -10.00 -11.12 -2.78
C ARG A 122 -9.57 -11.86 -4.05
N ASN A 123 -10.49 -12.50 -4.75
CA ASN A 123 -10.17 -13.27 -5.94
C ASN A 123 -9.59 -12.36 -7.04
N GLY A 124 -8.45 -12.77 -7.60
CA GLY A 124 -7.73 -11.99 -8.60
C GLY A 124 -6.76 -10.94 -8.04
N GLU A 125 -6.72 -10.74 -6.72
CA GLU A 125 -5.65 -9.97 -6.10
C GLU A 125 -4.33 -10.74 -6.16
N VAL A 126 -3.27 -10.06 -6.59
CA VAL A 126 -1.95 -10.65 -6.77
C VAL A 126 -0.90 -10.08 -5.81
N ARG A 127 -1.10 -8.84 -5.33
CA ARG A 127 -0.15 -8.11 -4.50
C ARG A 127 -0.87 -7.15 -3.57
N SER A 128 -0.44 -7.07 -2.31
CA SER A 128 -0.79 -6.03 -1.34
C SER A 128 0.13 -6.15 -0.12
N GLY A 129 0.04 -5.20 0.79
CA GLY A 129 0.60 -5.31 2.14
C GLY A 129 -0.26 -4.56 3.16
N SER A 130 0.21 -4.57 4.40
CA SER A 130 -0.36 -3.79 5.50
C SER A 130 0.71 -3.54 6.54
N PHE A 131 0.79 -2.30 7.01
CA PHE A 131 1.67 -1.92 8.10
C PHE A 131 0.86 -1.56 9.36
N ASP A 132 0.90 -2.43 10.36
CA ASP A 132 0.46 -2.09 11.71
C ASP A 132 1.57 -1.33 12.43
N ILE A 133 1.48 -0.01 12.39
CA ILE A 133 2.46 0.87 12.99
C ILE A 133 2.47 0.80 14.52
N THR A 134 1.35 0.43 15.14
CA THR A 134 1.22 0.33 16.60
C THR A 134 2.03 -0.85 17.10
N ASN A 135 1.89 -2.00 16.44
CA ASN A 135 2.62 -3.21 16.78
C ASN A 135 3.95 -3.36 16.05
N ARG A 136 4.30 -2.39 15.17
CA ARG A 136 5.52 -2.38 14.35
C ARG A 136 5.65 -3.66 13.51
N LEU A 137 4.53 -4.13 12.99
CA LEU A 137 4.44 -5.34 12.19
C LEU A 137 4.00 -4.96 10.78
N PHE A 138 4.88 -5.22 9.82
CA PHE A 138 4.63 -4.98 8.43
C PHE A 138 4.63 -6.31 7.69
N ILE A 139 3.52 -6.69 7.07
CA ILE A 139 3.41 -7.86 6.21
C ILE A 139 3.09 -7.42 4.79
N ALA A 140 3.80 -7.97 3.80
CA ALA A 140 3.56 -7.66 2.40
C ALA A 140 3.80 -8.88 1.51
N GLY A 141 2.97 -9.00 0.48
CA GLY A 141 3.01 -10.03 -0.54
C GLY A 141 3.16 -9.43 -1.92
N THR A 142 4.24 -8.68 -2.16
CA THR A 142 4.41 -7.84 -3.37
C THR A 142 5.39 -8.43 -4.39
N ASN A 143 5.91 -9.64 -4.14
CA ASN A 143 6.92 -10.32 -4.95
C ASN A 143 8.24 -9.54 -5.05
N THR A 144 8.62 -8.88 -3.95
CA THR A 144 9.87 -8.14 -3.78
C THR A 144 10.17 -8.01 -2.29
N ASP A 145 11.45 -7.96 -1.91
CA ASP A 145 11.89 -7.91 -0.52
C ASP A 145 11.82 -6.49 0.09
N GLN A 146 10.87 -5.69 -0.41
CA GLN A 146 10.60 -4.32 0.03
C GLN A 146 9.13 -3.95 -0.20
N TYR A 147 8.62 -3.00 0.58
CA TYR A 147 7.37 -2.33 0.24
C TYR A 147 7.38 -0.86 0.67
N LYS A 148 8.12 -0.04 -0.09
CA LYS A 148 8.30 1.38 0.20
C LYS A 148 7.00 2.18 0.13
N HIS A 149 6.07 1.79 -0.74
CA HIS A 149 4.79 2.46 -0.92
C HIS A 149 4.02 2.58 0.41
N ASP A 150 3.72 1.45 1.06
CA ASP A 150 3.03 1.43 2.36
C ASP A 150 3.90 1.92 3.52
N LEU A 151 5.23 1.76 3.45
CA LEU A 151 6.11 2.39 4.44
C LEU A 151 5.95 3.92 4.44
N THR A 152 5.82 4.51 3.25
CA THR A 152 5.61 5.96 3.09
C THR A 152 4.29 6.39 3.72
N HIS A 153 3.22 5.63 3.51
CA HIS A 153 1.94 5.86 4.17
C HIS A 153 2.07 5.81 5.71
N GLY A 154 2.82 4.84 6.24
CA GLY A 154 3.12 4.76 7.68
C GLY A 154 3.87 5.99 8.20
N TYR A 155 4.82 6.52 7.44
CA TYR A 155 5.52 7.74 7.83
C TYR A 155 4.64 8.99 7.83
N PHE A 156 3.74 9.12 6.84
CA PHE A 156 2.81 10.23 6.81
C PHE A 156 1.76 10.15 7.92
N SER A 157 1.32 8.94 8.31
CA SER A 157 0.41 8.78 9.45
C SER A 157 1.05 9.10 10.81
N LEU A 158 2.38 8.92 10.95
CA LEU A 158 3.10 9.42 12.14
C LEU A 158 3.21 10.94 12.17
N LYS A 159 3.28 11.57 11.00
CA LYS A 159 3.48 13.02 10.89
C LYS A 159 2.16 13.81 11.00
N PHE A 160 1.09 13.26 10.42
CA PHE A 160 -0.19 13.94 10.27
C PHE A 160 -1.33 13.01 10.67
N ALA A 161 -2.32 13.56 11.38
CA ALA A 161 -3.59 12.87 11.60
C ALA A 161 -4.29 12.61 10.27
N ASP A 162 -5.04 11.51 10.16
CA ASP A 162 -5.68 11.09 8.91
C ASP A 162 -6.59 12.16 8.30
N SER A 163 -7.34 12.90 9.12
CA SER A 163 -8.20 14.01 8.67
C SER A 163 -7.45 15.17 8.00
N LEU A 164 -6.12 15.24 8.19
CA LEU A 164 -5.27 16.26 7.58
C LEU A 164 -4.59 15.74 6.30
N ARG A 165 -4.66 14.43 6.02
CA ARG A 165 -3.95 13.83 4.90
C ARG A 165 -4.76 13.92 3.62
N ASN A 166 -4.11 14.35 2.54
CA ASN A 166 -4.66 14.36 1.21
C ASN A 166 -4.16 13.13 0.45
N TRP A 167 -5.05 12.15 0.25
CA TRP A 167 -4.71 10.89 -0.40
C TRP A 167 -4.20 11.09 -1.84
N THR A 168 -4.73 12.08 -2.57
CA THR A 168 -4.28 12.37 -3.94
C THR A 168 -2.84 12.89 -3.98
N ALA A 169 -2.45 13.77 -3.06
CA ALA A 169 -1.08 14.25 -2.92
C ALA A 169 -0.13 13.12 -2.48
N GLU A 170 -0.56 12.32 -1.52
CA GLU A 170 0.21 11.24 -0.93
C GLU A 170 0.53 10.12 -1.94
N GLU A 171 -0.48 9.66 -2.68
CA GLU A 171 -0.31 8.68 -3.75
C GLU A 171 0.54 9.24 -4.92
N GLY A 172 0.38 10.52 -5.21
CA GLY A 172 1.23 11.22 -6.17
C GLY A 172 2.70 11.20 -5.75
N TYR A 173 2.98 11.46 -4.47
CA TYR A 173 4.34 11.36 -3.93
C TYR A 173 4.89 9.93 -3.98
N ASN A 174 4.07 8.93 -3.66
CA ASN A 174 4.46 7.51 -3.77
C ASN A 174 4.85 7.13 -5.19
N ILE A 175 4.00 7.44 -6.19
CA ILE A 175 4.31 7.20 -7.60
C ILE A 175 5.57 7.93 -8.03
N TYR A 176 5.77 9.17 -7.58
CA TYR A 176 6.94 9.96 -7.95
C TYR A 176 8.25 9.39 -7.38
N THR A 177 8.24 8.85 -6.16
CA THR A 177 9.48 8.54 -5.41
C THR A 177 9.77 7.05 -5.22
N THR A 178 8.79 6.17 -5.44
CA THR A 178 8.92 4.74 -5.13
C THR A 178 8.39 3.87 -6.27
N ASP A 179 7.32 3.11 -6.03
CA ASP A 179 6.54 2.34 -6.97
C ASP A 179 5.05 2.46 -6.62
N TYR A 180 4.19 1.90 -7.46
CA TYR A 180 2.79 1.71 -7.14
C TYR A 180 2.45 0.24 -7.31
N TRP A 181 2.42 -0.50 -6.20
CA TRP A 181 2.05 -1.92 -6.16
C TRP A 181 2.97 -2.78 -7.03
N GLY A 182 4.25 -2.40 -7.08
CA GLY A 182 5.29 -3.07 -7.87
C GLY A 182 5.33 -2.67 -9.35
N GLU A 183 4.55 -1.67 -9.78
CA GLU A 183 4.73 -1.01 -11.08
C GLU A 183 5.64 0.22 -10.92
N SER A 184 6.65 0.35 -11.78
CA SER A 184 7.62 1.45 -11.70
C SER A 184 7.01 2.78 -12.14
N THR A 185 7.56 3.89 -11.63
CA THR A 185 7.17 5.25 -12.04
C THR A 185 7.19 5.44 -13.56
N GLU A 186 8.22 4.93 -14.25
CA GLU A 186 8.35 5.03 -15.70
C GLU A 186 7.24 4.27 -16.42
N THR A 187 6.86 3.11 -15.91
CA THR A 187 5.79 2.28 -16.48
C THR A 187 4.43 2.96 -16.30
N ILE A 188 4.18 3.54 -15.12
CA ILE A 188 2.96 4.30 -14.85
C ILE A 188 2.86 5.53 -15.77
N PHE A 189 3.96 6.27 -15.96
CA PHE A 189 3.99 7.41 -16.87
C PHE A 189 3.83 7.01 -18.34
N LYS A 190 4.24 5.80 -18.75
CA LYS A 190 3.88 5.26 -20.08
C LYS A 190 2.37 5.10 -20.22
N TYR A 191 1.67 4.56 -19.23
CA TYR A 191 0.20 4.46 -19.28
C TYR A 191 -0.47 5.82 -19.41
N LEU A 192 0.00 6.81 -18.64
CA LEU A 192 -0.50 8.18 -18.75
C LEU A 192 -0.24 8.77 -20.15
N ASN A 193 0.96 8.58 -20.70
CA ASN A 193 1.31 9.08 -22.03
C ASN A 193 0.49 8.40 -23.14
N GLU A 194 0.27 7.09 -23.04
CA GLU A 194 -0.61 6.35 -23.95
C GLU A 194 -2.04 6.89 -23.92
N TYR A 195 -2.57 7.21 -22.73
CA TYR A 195 -3.88 7.83 -22.58
C TYR A 195 -3.93 9.21 -23.28
N ILE A 196 -2.91 10.06 -23.06
CA ILE A 196 -2.81 11.38 -23.68
C ILE A 196 -2.78 11.28 -25.22
N ILE A 197 -2.00 10.34 -25.76
CA ILE A 197 -1.89 10.12 -27.22
C ILE A 197 -3.20 9.63 -27.82
N LYS A 198 -3.88 8.69 -27.14
CA LYS A 198 -5.17 8.14 -27.60
C LYS A 198 -6.33 9.13 -27.48
N ASN A 199 -6.20 10.15 -26.63
CA ASN A 199 -7.26 11.13 -26.35
C ASN A 199 -6.75 12.58 -26.52
N PRO A 200 -6.34 13.00 -27.74
CA PRO A 200 -5.63 14.26 -27.94
C PRO A 200 -6.45 15.52 -27.61
N THR A 201 -7.78 15.42 -27.62
CA THR A 201 -8.73 16.50 -27.31
C THR A 201 -9.33 16.42 -25.91
N ALA A 202 -9.04 15.36 -25.14
CA ALA A 202 -9.58 15.23 -23.79
C ALA A 202 -8.87 16.20 -22.83
N SER A 203 -9.64 16.80 -21.93
CA SER A 203 -9.09 17.58 -20.81
C SER A 203 -8.53 16.65 -19.74
N LEU A 204 -7.26 16.81 -19.42
CA LEU A 204 -6.61 16.07 -18.33
C LEU A 204 -7.14 16.48 -16.96
N TYR A 205 -7.55 17.75 -16.81
CA TYR A 205 -8.27 18.20 -15.61
C TYR A 205 -9.59 17.45 -15.43
N ASP A 206 -10.42 17.35 -16.47
CA ASP A 206 -11.70 16.63 -16.36
C ASP A 206 -11.47 15.12 -16.15
N ALA A 207 -10.42 14.54 -16.73
CA ALA A 207 -10.04 13.14 -16.51
C ALA A 207 -9.59 12.88 -15.06
N PHE A 208 -8.85 13.83 -14.46
CA PHE A 208 -8.51 13.83 -13.04
C PHE A 208 -9.77 13.82 -12.17
N GLN A 209 -10.69 14.76 -12.40
CA GLN A 209 -11.92 14.92 -11.62
C GLN A 209 -12.83 13.68 -11.72
N LYS A 210 -12.90 13.05 -12.90
CA LYS A 210 -13.66 11.81 -13.13
C LYS A 210 -12.93 10.56 -12.64
N ASN A 211 -11.69 10.70 -12.19
CA ASN A 211 -10.85 9.61 -11.70
C ASN A 211 -10.75 8.42 -12.68
N ILE A 212 -10.54 8.71 -13.98
CA ILE A 212 -10.48 7.67 -15.02
C ILE A 212 -9.41 6.63 -14.68
N ILE A 213 -9.70 5.35 -14.87
CA ILE A 213 -8.74 4.26 -14.63
C ILE A 213 -7.84 4.09 -15.87
N LEU A 214 -6.52 4.27 -15.70
CA LEU A 214 -5.55 4.06 -16.80
C LEU A 214 -5.30 2.56 -17.02
N LYS A 215 -5.09 1.85 -15.93
CA LYS A 215 -4.88 0.40 -15.85
C LYS A 215 -5.25 0.01 -14.44
N TYR A 216 -6.15 -0.95 -14.23
CA TYR A 216 -6.51 -1.35 -12.87
C TYR A 216 -5.26 -1.81 -12.07
N PRO A 217 -5.05 -1.34 -10.83
CA PRO A 217 -5.88 -0.44 -10.04
C PRO A 217 -5.44 1.05 -10.04
N ILE A 218 -4.66 1.50 -11.03
CA ILE A 218 -4.09 2.85 -11.16
C ILE A 218 -5.10 3.84 -11.76
N PRO A 219 -5.71 4.74 -10.97
CA PRO A 219 -6.45 5.87 -11.50
C PRO A 219 -5.52 6.95 -12.04
N ILE A 220 -5.99 7.71 -13.02
CA ILE A 220 -5.24 8.78 -13.69
C ILE A 220 -4.86 9.93 -12.75
N LYS A 221 -5.63 10.17 -11.68
CA LYS A 221 -5.38 11.30 -10.79
C LYS A 221 -4.04 11.20 -10.06
N TYR A 222 -3.60 9.98 -9.71
CA TYR A 222 -2.34 9.79 -9.00
C TYR A 222 -1.09 10.07 -9.84
N PRO A 223 -0.94 9.56 -11.08
CA PRO A 223 0.20 9.95 -11.91
C PRO A 223 0.17 11.42 -12.35
N LEU A 224 -1.02 12.02 -12.51
CA LEU A 224 -1.13 13.47 -12.70
C LEU A 224 -0.63 14.23 -11.45
N SER A 225 -1.05 13.81 -10.26
CA SER A 225 -0.58 14.34 -8.98
C SER A 225 0.94 14.17 -8.83
N ALA A 226 1.50 13.01 -9.23
CA ALA A 226 2.94 12.75 -9.18
C ALA A 226 3.76 13.77 -9.99
N LEU A 227 3.28 14.18 -11.17
CA LEU A 227 3.92 15.22 -11.97
C LEU A 227 3.86 16.58 -11.29
N LEU A 228 2.74 16.93 -10.65
CA LEU A 228 2.57 18.18 -9.92
C LEU A 228 3.42 18.22 -8.64
N ILE A 229 3.46 17.12 -7.89
CA ILE A 229 4.30 16.95 -6.70
C ILE A 229 5.78 17.06 -7.08
N ARG A 230 6.20 16.38 -8.16
CA ARG A 230 7.57 16.48 -8.67
C ARG A 230 7.95 17.91 -9.03
N ARG A 231 7.04 18.66 -9.64
CA ARG A 231 7.26 20.08 -9.96
C ARG A 231 7.43 20.90 -8.68
N VAL A 232 6.52 20.75 -7.72
CA VAL A 232 6.57 21.47 -6.44
C VAL A 232 7.83 21.13 -5.65
N GLU A 233 8.23 19.87 -5.56
CA GLU A 233 9.46 19.48 -4.86
C GLU A 233 10.71 20.09 -5.53
N LYS A 234 10.76 20.10 -6.87
CA LYS A 234 11.88 20.70 -7.62
C LYS A 234 11.96 22.21 -7.45
N GLU A 235 10.84 22.92 -7.42
CA GLU A 235 10.81 24.38 -7.36
C GLU A 235 10.91 24.92 -5.93
N PHE A 236 10.32 24.22 -4.95
CA PHE A 236 10.15 24.76 -3.59
C PHE A 236 10.61 23.81 -2.47
N GLY A 237 11.06 22.60 -2.81
CA GLY A 237 11.52 21.61 -1.84
C GLY A 237 10.40 20.82 -1.16
N PHE A 238 10.80 19.82 -0.38
CA PHE A 238 9.90 18.84 0.22
C PHE A 238 8.93 19.42 1.25
N GLU A 239 9.29 20.51 1.95
CA GLU A 239 8.37 21.16 2.90
C GLU A 239 7.08 21.65 2.22
N LYS A 240 7.14 22.07 0.95
CA LYS A 240 5.93 22.43 0.18
C LYS A 240 5.15 21.23 -0.32
N VAL A 241 5.81 20.09 -0.50
CA VAL A 241 5.12 18.82 -0.72
C VAL A 241 4.34 18.41 0.52
N LEU A 242 4.89 18.64 1.72
CA LEU A 242 4.17 18.39 2.98
C LEU A 242 2.94 19.29 3.12
N GLU A 243 2.96 20.53 2.64
CA GLU A 243 1.74 21.38 2.60
C GLU A 243 0.65 20.77 1.70
N LEU A 244 1.01 20.11 0.60
CA LEU A 244 0.06 19.40 -0.26
C LEU A 244 -0.47 18.13 0.41
N ILE A 245 0.41 17.33 1.01
CA ILE A 245 0.05 16.09 1.72
C ILE A 245 -0.82 16.39 2.94
N SER A 246 -0.58 17.51 3.64
CA SER A 246 -1.34 17.91 4.83
C SER A 246 -2.49 18.88 4.54
N SER A 247 -2.97 18.94 3.28
CA SER A 247 -4.03 19.85 2.87
C SER A 247 -5.46 19.38 3.24
N GLY A 248 -5.61 18.24 3.90
CA GLY A 248 -6.90 17.64 4.23
C GLY A 248 -7.47 16.78 3.08
N GLU A 249 -8.59 16.13 3.37
CA GLU A 249 -9.09 15.01 2.55
C GLU A 249 -9.61 15.40 1.15
N SER A 250 -9.94 16.69 0.92
CA SER A 250 -10.55 17.14 -0.33
C SER A 250 -9.54 17.49 -1.42
N ASP A 251 -9.86 17.15 -2.67
CA ASP A 251 -9.09 17.60 -3.83
C ASP A 251 -9.14 19.13 -4.00
N ASP A 252 -10.20 19.81 -3.52
CA ASP A 252 -10.31 21.27 -3.56
C ASP A 252 -9.21 21.96 -2.74
N ASN A 253 -8.92 21.46 -1.54
CA ASN A 253 -7.82 21.99 -0.73
C ASN A 253 -6.47 21.76 -1.41
N TYR A 254 -6.27 20.58 -1.99
CA TYR A 254 -5.07 20.25 -2.76
C TYR A 254 -4.89 21.21 -3.95
N PHE A 255 -5.94 21.48 -4.72
CA PHE A 255 -5.91 22.47 -5.81
C PHE A 255 -5.70 23.89 -5.32
N ALA A 256 -6.24 24.29 -4.16
CA ALA A 256 -6.01 25.61 -3.59
C ALA A 256 -4.52 25.83 -3.25
N ILE A 257 -3.84 24.83 -2.69
CA ILE A 257 -2.40 24.90 -2.42
C ILE A 257 -1.60 24.91 -3.73
N LEU A 258 -1.94 24.09 -4.72
CA LEU A 258 -1.27 24.11 -6.03
C LEU A 258 -1.46 25.45 -6.76
N HIS A 259 -2.63 26.06 -6.66
CA HIS A 259 -2.88 27.39 -7.19
C HIS A 259 -1.93 28.42 -6.55
N LYS A 260 -1.80 28.39 -5.23
CA LYS A 260 -0.90 29.29 -4.49
C LYS A 260 0.57 29.07 -4.85
N LEU A 261 1.02 27.83 -5.03
CA LEU A 261 2.43 27.50 -5.24
C LEU A 261 2.88 27.68 -6.70
N ILE A 262 2.12 27.15 -7.66
CA ILE A 262 2.51 27.10 -9.07
C ILE A 262 1.52 27.78 -10.01
N GLY A 263 0.53 28.49 -9.47
CA GLY A 263 -0.51 29.15 -10.28
C GLY A 263 -1.39 28.17 -11.03
N LEU A 264 -1.53 26.92 -10.55
CA LEU A 264 -2.36 25.91 -11.20
C LEU A 264 -3.82 26.39 -11.24
N THR A 265 -4.43 26.28 -12.42
CA THR A 265 -5.84 26.59 -12.68
C THR A 265 -6.38 25.51 -13.62
N LYS A 266 -7.71 25.43 -13.77
CA LYS A 266 -8.33 24.56 -14.76
C LYS A 266 -7.78 24.81 -16.17
N ASP A 267 -7.59 26.08 -16.53
CA ASP A 267 -7.21 26.48 -17.89
C ASP A 267 -5.76 26.14 -18.25
N ASN A 268 -4.86 26.08 -17.25
CA ASN A 268 -3.44 25.77 -17.48
C ASN A 268 -3.03 24.36 -17.05
N PHE A 269 -3.94 23.58 -16.44
CA PHE A 269 -3.65 22.24 -15.93
C PHE A 269 -3.00 21.33 -17.00
N ASP A 270 -3.66 21.19 -18.14
CA ASP A 270 -3.20 20.32 -19.24
C ASP A 270 -1.85 20.75 -19.79
N LYS A 271 -1.61 22.06 -19.89
CA LYS A 271 -0.33 22.62 -20.34
C LYS A 271 0.78 22.23 -19.37
N ILE A 272 0.57 22.45 -18.08
CA ILE A 272 1.54 22.14 -17.02
C ILE A 272 1.87 20.65 -17.03
N ILE A 273 0.86 19.77 -17.11
CA ILE A 273 1.08 18.33 -17.16
C ILE A 273 1.89 17.92 -18.40
N LYS A 274 1.56 18.46 -19.58
CA LYS A 274 2.27 18.17 -20.84
C LYS A 274 3.71 18.69 -20.85
N GLU A 275 4.01 19.73 -20.09
CA GLU A 275 5.37 20.21 -19.86
C GLU A 275 6.12 19.28 -18.90
N GLU A 276 5.49 18.87 -17.80
CA GLU A 276 6.11 18.01 -16.81
C GLU A 276 6.39 16.60 -17.37
N ILE A 277 5.45 15.96 -18.06
CA ILE A 277 5.64 14.57 -18.53
C ILE A 277 6.82 14.40 -19.51
N LYS A 278 7.32 15.49 -20.10
CA LYS A 278 8.48 15.48 -21.01
C LYS A 278 9.84 15.55 -20.28
N LYS A 279 9.84 15.84 -18.97
CA LYS A 279 11.02 15.92 -18.11
C LYS A 279 11.27 14.60 -17.41
#